data_AF-A0A2V9R3E2-F1
#
_entry.id   AF-A0A2V9R3E2-F1
#
_cell.length_a   1.000
_cell.length_b   1.000
_cell.length_c   1.000
_cell.angle_alpha   90.00
_cell.angle_beta   90.00
_cell.angle_gamma   90.00
#
_symmetry.space_group_name_H-M   'P 1'
#
loop_
_entity.id
_entity.type
_entity.pdbx_description
1 polymer ?
#
loop_
_entity_poly.entity_id
_entity_poly.type
_entity_poly.pdbx_seq_one_letter_code
_entity_poly.pdbx_strand_id
1 'polypeptide(L)' 'MTEPTPLLVPRGFRFSSAGAGIKASGNPDLALILAAPETSAAALFTRNRVVAAPVEVGRASLASTRGRVR' A
#
# COMPACT_ATOMS: atom_id res chain seq x y z
N MET A 1 -7.28 31.59 6.71
CA MET A 1 -6.76 30.32 7.26
C MET A 1 -7.80 29.27 6.94
N THR A 2 -7.52 28.36 6.02
CA THR A 2 -8.49 27.35 5.59
C THR A 2 -8.51 26.24 6.63
N GLU A 3 -9.66 26.01 7.26
CA GLU A 3 -9.84 24.88 8.18
C GLU A 3 -9.51 23.56 7.44
N PRO A 4 -8.70 22.67 8.03
CA PRO A 4 -8.39 21.39 7.39
C PRO A 4 -9.67 20.58 7.22
N THR A 5 -9.97 20.20 5.97
CA THR A 5 -11.10 19.33 5.68
C THR A 5 -10.91 17.99 6.41
N PRO A 6 -11.93 17.46 7.11
CA PRO A 6 -11.83 16.18 7.78
C PRO A 6 -11.47 15.09 6.78
N LEU A 7 -10.35 14.39 7.01
CA LEU A 7 -9.96 13.25 6.21
C LEU A 7 -10.91 12.08 6.51
N LEU A 8 -11.81 11.79 5.57
CA LEU A 8 -12.73 10.65 5.66
C LEU A 8 -11.97 9.35 5.36
N VAL A 9 -11.55 8.66 6.41
CA VAL A 9 -10.89 7.36 6.32
C VAL A 9 -11.91 6.23 6.47
N PRO A 10 -11.98 5.26 5.54
CA PRO A 10 -12.84 4.09 5.70
C PRO A 10 -12.52 3.35 6.99
N ARG A 11 -13.57 2.90 7.70
CA ARG A 11 -13.39 2.09 8.91
C ARG A 11 -12.59 0.83 8.58
N GLY A 12 -11.68 0.46 9.49
CA GLY A 12 -10.81 -0.70 9.33
C GLY A 12 -9.52 -0.43 8.56
N PHE A 13 -9.24 0.80 8.15
CA PHE A 13 -7.97 1.16 7.52
C PHE A 13 -7.17 2.15 8.38
N ARG A 14 -5.86 1.97 8.41
CA ARG A 14 -4.89 2.89 9.03
C ARG A 14 -3.77 3.18 8.03
N PHE A 15 -3.25 4.40 8.08
CA PHE A 15 -2.24 4.90 7.15
C PHE A 15 -1.07 5.48 7.94
N SER A 16 0.14 5.23 7.48
CA SER A 16 1.35 5.81 8.04
C SER A 16 2.39 6.02 6.95
N SER A 17 3.28 6.99 7.15
CA SER A 17 4.45 7.20 6.34
C SER A 17 5.64 7.59 7.22
N ALA A 18 6.84 7.28 6.75
CA ALA A 18 8.08 7.55 7.44
C ALA A 18 9.19 7.89 6.45
N GLY A 19 10.25 8.55 6.95
CA GLY A 19 11.53 8.64 6.26
C GLY A 19 12.38 7.43 6.62
N ALA A 20 12.59 6.53 5.66
CA ALA A 20 13.48 5.38 5.73
C ALA A 20 14.88 5.68 5.19
N GLY A 21 15.11 6.88 4.65
CA GLY A 21 16.42 7.34 4.16
C GLY A 21 16.74 6.92 2.73
N ILE A 22 15.73 6.55 1.95
CA ILE A 22 15.85 6.25 0.51
C ILE A 22 16.00 7.57 -0.27
N LYS A 23 15.23 8.59 0.10
CA LYS A 23 15.32 9.93 -0.51
C LYS A 23 16.35 10.78 0.22
N ALA A 24 17.35 11.27 -0.51
CA ALA A 24 18.36 12.19 0.02
C ALA A 24 17.78 13.49 0.61
N SER A 25 16.59 13.91 0.16
CA SER A 25 15.92 15.13 0.66
C SER A 25 15.35 15.00 2.08
N GLY A 26 15.30 13.79 2.64
CA GLY A 26 14.66 13.52 3.93
C GLY A 26 13.12 13.53 3.91
N ASN A 27 12.50 13.72 2.75
CA ASN A 27 11.05 13.63 2.62
C ASN A 27 10.58 12.18 2.86
N PRO A 28 9.36 11.95 3.40
CA PRO A 28 8.81 10.61 3.54
C PRO A 28 8.91 9.79 2.24
N ASP A 29 9.39 8.56 2.37
CA ASP A 29 9.74 7.67 1.27
C ASP A 29 9.32 6.22 1.49
N LEU A 30 8.82 5.90 2.68
CA LEU A 30 8.16 4.66 3.01
C LEU A 30 6.72 4.94 3.45
N ALA A 31 5.78 4.13 2.98
CA ALA A 31 4.38 4.20 3.38
C ALA A 31 3.86 2.81 3.76
N LEU A 32 2.93 2.77 4.71
CA LEU A 32 2.23 1.58 5.13
C LEU A 32 0.72 1.86 5.18
N ILE A 33 -0.04 0.96 4.57
CA ILE A 33 -1.49 0.91 4.68
C ILE A 33 -1.82 -0.40 5.40
N LEU A 34 -2.46 -0.31 6.55
CA LEU A 34 -2.95 -1.46 7.29
C LEU A 34 -4.46 -1.56 7.11
N ALA A 35 -4.91 -2.68 6.57
CA ALA A 35 -6.32 -3.03 6.52
C ALA A 35 -6.67 -3.98 7.68
N ALA A 36 -7.93 -3.98 8.10
CA ALA A 36 -8.43 -4.92 9.09
C ALA A 36 -8.26 -6.37 8.57
N PRO A 37 -8.12 -7.36 9.46
CA PRO A 37 -8.00 -8.76 9.06
C PRO A 37 -9.12 -9.19 8.10
N GLU A 38 -8.79 -10.10 7.18
CA GLU A 38 -9.71 -10.65 6.17
C GLU A 38 -10.33 -9.63 5.20
N THR A 39 -9.78 -8.42 5.09
CA THR A 39 -10.21 -7.44 4.09
C THR A 39 -10.02 -8.00 2.68
N SER A 40 -11.08 -8.00 1.88
CA SER A 40 -11.04 -8.40 0.47
C SER A 40 -10.09 -7.51 -0.35
N ALA A 41 -9.33 -8.13 -1.24
CA ALA A 41 -8.33 -7.49 -2.08
C ALA A 41 -8.45 -7.95 -3.54
N ALA A 42 -8.23 -7.01 -4.46
CA ALA A 42 -8.06 -7.27 -5.87
C ALA A 42 -6.97 -6.32 -6.41
N ALA A 43 -6.18 -6.79 -7.37
CA ALA A 43 -5.13 -5.97 -7.99
C ALA A 43 -4.92 -6.36 -9.45
N LEU A 44 -4.51 -5.37 -10.25
CA LEU A 44 -3.94 -5.57 -11.57
C LEU A 44 -2.45 -5.24 -11.50
N PHE A 45 -1.66 -5.94 -12.30
CA PHE A 45 -0.22 -5.76 -12.38
C PHE A 45 0.19 -5.33 -13.78
N THR A 46 1.35 -4.69 -13.91
CA THR A 46 1.89 -4.31 -15.23
C THR A 46 2.01 -5.53 -16.15
N ARG A 47 1.71 -5.31 -17.45
CA ARG A 47 1.85 -6.31 -18.53
C ARG A 47 3.21 -6.25 -19.23
N ASN A 48 4.10 -5.34 -18.82
CA ASN A 48 5.45 -5.29 -19.37
C ASN A 48 6.17 -6.63 -19.13
N ARG A 49 6.99 -7.05 -20.09
CA ARG A 49 7.83 -8.25 -19.99
C ARG A 49 8.93 -8.09 -18.94
N VAL A 50 9.42 -6.87 -18.73
CA VAL A 50 10.37 -6.55 -17.66
C VAL A 50 9.59 -6.00 -16.47
N VAL A 51 9.68 -6.70 -15.33
CA VAL A 51 8.95 -6.36 -14.10
C VAL A 51 9.91 -6.18 -12.93
N ALA A 52 9.53 -5.34 -11.97
CA ALA A 52 10.25 -5.20 -10.72
C ALA A 52 9.87 -6.33 -9.74
N ALA A 53 10.80 -6.76 -8.89
CA ALA A 53 10.58 -7.82 -7.90
C ALA A 53 9.31 -7.64 -7.02
N PRO A 54 8.92 -6.42 -6.57
CA PRO A 54 7.70 -6.25 -5.79
C PRO A 54 6.40 -6.65 -6.52
N VAL A 55 6.42 -6.62 -7.86
CA VAL A 55 5.27 -7.09 -8.67
C VAL A 55 5.09 -8.59 -8.51
N GLU A 56 6.17 -9.35 -8.47
CA GLU A 56 6.14 -10.81 -8.30
C GLU A 56 5.65 -11.18 -6.90
N VAL A 57 6.17 -10.49 -5.87
CA VAL A 57 5.70 -10.64 -4.49
C VAL A 57 4.20 -10.34 -4.38
N GLY A 58 3.73 -9.23 -4.97
CA GLY A 58 2.32 -8.86 -4.95
C GLY A 58 1.41 -9.90 -5.61
N ARG A 59 1.82 -10.47 -6.75
CA ARG A 59 1.10 -11.57 -7.43
C ARG A 59 1.02 -12.82 -6.55
N ALA A 60 2.14 -13.23 -5.96
CA ALA A 60 2.21 -14.39 -5.08
C ALA A 60 1.34 -14.21 -3.83
N SER A 61 1.40 -13.04 -3.19
CA SER A 61 0.57 -12.70 -2.04
C SER A 61 -0.92 -12.82 -2.38
N LEU A 62 -1.38 -12.15 -3.45
CA LEU A 62 -2.80 -12.17 -3.83
C LEU A 62 -3.31 -13.58 -4.15
N ALA A 63 -2.49 -14.39 -4.82
CA ALA A 63 -2.81 -15.78 -5.14
C ALA A 63 -2.90 -16.65 -3.87
N SER A 64 -1.91 -16.54 -2.98
CA SER A 64 -1.85 -17.34 -1.74
C SER A 64 -2.97 -17.01 -0.75
N THR A 65 -3.42 -15.75 -0.70
CA THR A 65 -4.48 -15.30 0.20
C THR A 65 -5.88 -15.42 -0.40
N ARG A 66 -5.99 -15.83 -1.67
CA ARG A 66 -7.25 -15.89 -2.42
C ARG A 66 -7.99 -14.55 -2.42
N GLY A 67 -7.25 -13.46 -2.62
CA GLY A 67 -7.84 -12.12 -2.67
C GLY A 67 -8.13 -11.52 -1.29
N ARG A 68 -7.27 -11.74 -0.29
CA ARG A 68 -7.36 -11.08 1.02
C ARG A 68 -6.07 -10.38 1.41
N VAL A 69 -6.17 -9.26 2.13
CA VAL A 69 -5.01 -8.56 2.72
C VAL A 69 -4.55 -9.32 3.99
N ARG A 70 -3.23 -9.41 4.18
CA ARG A 70 -2.58 -9.96 5.37
C ARG A 70 -1.65 -8.93 5.99
#